data_AF-A0A919ALD5-F1
#
_entry.id   AF-A0A919ALD5-F1
#
_cell.length_a   1.000
_cell.length_b   1.000
_cell.length_c   1.000
_cell.angle_alpha   90.00
_cell.angle_beta   90.00
_cell.angle_gamma   90.00
#
_symmetry.space_group_name_H-M   'P 1'
#
loop_
_entity.id
_entity.type
_entity.pdbx_description
1 polymer ?
#
loop_
_entity_poly.entity_id
_entity_poly.type
_entity_poly.pdbx_seq_one_letter_code
_entity_poly.pdbx_strand_id
1 'polypeptide(L)'
;MLDTDALAQVRRTLEADGFHLDAREDGDRLHITVTADPGTCGDCLVPKDVLRQILRRALGIPAESIDVTYPNDSLGSYDPLGPSDALGPDATRVTREETAK
;
A
#
# COMPACT_ATOMS: atom_id res chain seq x y z
N MET A 1 10.07 -2.72 -22.77
CA MET A 1 8.83 -3.10 -23.48
C MET A 1 8.05 -3.89 -22.46
N LEU A 2 6.95 -3.32 -21.95
CA LEU A 2 6.21 -3.96 -20.87
C LEU A 2 5.56 -5.25 -21.34
N ASP A 3 5.66 -6.31 -20.54
CA ASP A 3 5.02 -7.60 -20.81
C ASP A 3 3.51 -7.52 -20.57
N THR A 4 2.78 -7.08 -21.60
CA THR A 4 1.32 -6.92 -21.55
C THR A 4 0.59 -8.24 -21.28
N ASP A 5 1.15 -9.37 -21.71
CA ASP A 5 0.59 -10.70 -21.45
C ASP A 5 0.67 -11.09 -19.97
N ALA A 6 1.82 -10.84 -19.35
CA ALA A 6 2.03 -11.06 -17.92
C ALA A 6 1.12 -10.15 -17.09
N LEU A 7 0.94 -8.90 -17.51
CA LEU A 7 0.00 -7.97 -16.89
C LEU A 7 -1.46 -8.45 -17.02
N ALA A 8 -1.85 -8.95 -18.20
CA ALA A 8 -3.20 -9.45 -18.43
C ALA A 8 -3.54 -10.66 -17.54
N GLN A 9 -2.56 -11.54 -17.29
CA GLN A 9 -2.71 -12.66 -16.35
C GLN A 9 -2.98 -12.19 -14.92
N VAL A 10 -2.21 -11.20 -14.45
CA VAL A 10 -2.40 -10.59 -13.11
C VAL A 10 -3.77 -9.91 -13.04
N ARG A 11 -4.16 -9.18 -14.08
CA ARG A 11 -5.45 -8.49 -14.16
C ARG A 11 -6.61 -9.48 -14.05
N ARG A 12 -6.58 -10.59 -14.80
CA ARG A 12 -7.61 -11.63 -14.72
C ARG A 12 -7.76 -12.24 -13.34
N THR A 13 -6.65 -12.38 -12.61
CA THR A 13 -6.66 -12.94 -11.26
C THR A 13 -7.38 -11.97 -10.32
N LEU A 14 -7.02 -10.69 -10.35
CA LEU A 14 -7.68 -9.64 -9.56
C LEU A 14 -9.15 -9.42 -9.98
N GLU A 15 -9.45 -9.51 -11.28
CA GLU A 15 -10.81 -9.37 -11.81
C GLU A 15 -11.71 -10.49 -11.26
N ALA A 16 -11.17 -11.71 -11.04
CA ALA A 16 -11.90 -12.81 -10.41
C ALA A 16 -12.23 -12.53 -8.93
N ASP A 17 -11.39 -11.76 -8.24
CA ASP A 17 -11.60 -11.27 -6.88
C ASP A 17 -12.46 -9.99 -6.82
N GLY A 18 -12.90 -9.45 -7.97
CA GLY A 18 -13.72 -8.24 -8.06
C GLY A 18 -12.93 -6.93 -8.02
N PHE A 19 -11.66 -6.98 -8.44
CA PHE A 19 -10.78 -5.82 -8.53
C PHE A 19 -10.27 -5.61 -9.95
N HIS A 20 -10.28 -4.36 -10.39
CA HIS A 20 -9.78 -3.94 -11.70
C HIS A 20 -8.41 -3.31 -11.56
N LEU A 21 -7.46 -3.72 -12.39
CA LEU A 21 -6.11 -3.16 -12.42
C LEU A 21 -5.89 -2.44 -13.75
N ASP A 22 -5.49 -1.17 -13.67
CA ASP A 22 -5.01 -0.36 -14.79
C ASP A 22 -3.50 -0.12 -14.63
N ALA A 23 -2.74 -0.26 -15.72
CA ALA A 23 -1.31 -0.03 -15.73
C ALA A 23 -0.95 1.01 -16.77
N ARG A 24 -0.15 1.99 -16.34
CA ARG A 24 0.31 3.13 -17.12
C ARG A 24 1.84 3.19 -17.01
N GLU A 25 2.52 3.08 -18.14
CA GLU A 25 3.95 3.40 -18.22
C GLU A 25 4.14 4.92 -18.20
N ASP A 26 4.93 5.42 -17.26
CA ASP A 26 5.34 6.81 -17.14
C ASP A 26 6.87 6.91 -17.09
N GLY A 27 7.49 6.99 -18.27
CA GLY A 27 8.94 7.03 -18.43
C GLY A 27 9.63 5.79 -17.87
N ASP A 28 10.38 5.96 -16.77
CA ASP A 28 11.10 4.89 -16.07
C ASP A 28 10.27 4.23 -14.95
N ARG A 29 9.00 4.63 -14.78
CA ARG A 29 8.11 4.14 -13.73
C ARG A 29 6.87 3.48 -14.30
N LEU A 30 6.37 2.49 -13.59
CA LEU A 30 5.09 1.84 -13.88
C LEU A 30 4.08 2.27 -12.83
N HIS A 31 3.05 2.99 -13.26
CA HIS A 31 1.94 3.40 -12.41
C HIS A 31 0.81 2.40 -12.53
N ILE A 32 0.42 1.79 -11.42
CA ILE A 32 -0.64 0.81 -11.31
C ILE A 32 -1.76 1.42 -10.49
N THR A 33 -2.95 1.52 -11.07
CA THR A 33 -4.16 1.94 -10.37
C THR A 33 -5.07 0.74 -10.18
N VAL A 34 -5.46 0.45 -8.94
CA VAL A 34 -6.45 -0.59 -8.66
C VAL A 34 -7.78 0.06 -8.30
N THR A 35 -8.86 -0.52 -8.81
CA THR A 35 -10.24 -0.08 -8.57
C THR A 35 -11.05 -1.26 -8.05
N ALA A 36 -11.87 -1.07 -7.02
CA ALA A 36 -12.76 -2.11 -6.54
C ALA A 36 -14.14 -1.99 -7.20
N ASP A 37 -14.74 -3.12 -7.56
CA ASP A 37 -16.12 -3.16 -8.05
C ASP A 37 -17.11 -2.85 -6.88
N PRO A 38 -18.27 -2.22 -7.16
CA PRO A 38 -19.30 -1.97 -6.15
C PRO A 38 -19.85 -3.28 -5.58
N GLY A 39 -19.34 -3.70 -4.43
CA GLY A 39 -19.70 -4.95 -3.76
C GLY A 39 -18.50 -5.77 -3.29
N THR A 40 -17.30 -5.42 -3.74
CA THR A 40 -16.06 -6.06 -3.31
C THR A 40 -15.63 -5.51 -1.95
N CYS A 41 -15.42 -6.41 -0.96
CA CYS A 41 -14.90 -6.01 0.34
C CYS A 41 -13.48 -5.47 0.17
N GLY A 42 -13.24 -4.23 0.61
CA GLY A 42 -11.91 -3.61 0.59
C GLY A 42 -10.85 -4.36 1.42
N ASP A 43 -11.28 -5.27 2.31
CA ASP A 43 -10.43 -6.14 3.11
C ASP A 43 -10.05 -7.45 2.39
N CYS A 44 -10.82 -7.87 1.36
CA CYS A 44 -10.44 -8.98 0.47
C CYS A 44 -9.36 -8.57 -0.54
N LEU A 45 -8.95 -7.31 -0.51
CA LEU A 45 -7.96 -6.76 -1.42
C LEU A 45 -6.59 -7.33 -1.09
N VAL A 46 -5.95 -7.90 -2.11
CA VAL A 46 -4.61 -8.48 -1.98
C VAL A 46 -3.63 -7.41 -1.45
N PRO A 47 -2.86 -7.71 -0.39
CA PRO A 47 -1.92 -6.75 0.20
C PRO A 47 -0.95 -6.18 -0.85
N LYS A 48 -0.63 -4.88 -0.74
CA LYS A 48 0.29 -4.19 -1.67
C LYS A 48 1.61 -4.94 -1.84
N ASP A 49 2.17 -5.48 -0.77
CA ASP A 49 3.42 -6.27 -0.80
C ASP A 49 3.30 -7.51 -1.69
N VAL A 50 2.20 -8.25 -1.57
CA VAL A 50 1.96 -9.44 -2.40
C VAL A 50 1.81 -9.05 -3.87
N LEU A 51 1.03 -8.01 -4.16
CA LEU A 51 0.85 -7.52 -5.53
C LEU A 51 2.19 -7.02 -6.13
N ARG A 52 2.98 -6.25 -5.38
CA ARG A 52 4.33 -5.80 -5.80
C ARG A 52 5.27 -6.97 -6.08
N GLN A 53 5.22 -8.03 -5.27
CA GLN A 53 6.03 -9.23 -5.51
C GLN A 53 5.62 -9.98 -6.79
N ILE A 54 4.31 -10.08 -7.07
CA ILE A 54 3.79 -10.70 -8.29
C ILE A 54 4.20 -9.87 -9.51
N LEU A 55 3.95 -8.55 -9.47
CA LEU A 55 4.32 -7.62 -10.55
C LEU A 55 5.82 -7.65 -10.82
N ARG A 56 6.66 -7.61 -9.77
CA ARG A 56 8.13 -7.72 -9.92
C ARG A 56 8.54 -9.00 -10.65
N ARG A 57 7.93 -10.14 -10.34
CA ARG A 57 8.25 -11.43 -11.00
C ARG A 57 7.70 -11.51 -12.42
N ALA A 58 6.51 -10.96 -12.64
CA ALA A 58 5.79 -11.00 -13.91
C ALA A 58 6.41 -10.06 -14.95
N LEU A 59 6.80 -8.85 -14.53
CA LEU A 59 7.31 -7.78 -15.39
C LEU A 59 8.84 -7.67 -15.37
N GLY A 60 9.52 -8.32 -14.41
CA GLY A 60 10.97 -8.29 -14.28
C GLY A 60 11.57 -6.95 -13.84
N ILE A 61 10.75 -5.97 -13.43
CA ILE A 61 11.19 -4.64 -12.98
C ILE A 61 11.24 -4.54 -11.45
N PRO A 62 12.13 -3.71 -10.86
CA PRO A 62 12.24 -3.59 -9.42
C PRO A 62 10.99 -2.95 -8.81
N ALA A 63 10.59 -3.44 -7.63
CA ALA A 63 9.35 -2.99 -6.97
C ALA A 63 9.36 -1.49 -6.60
N GLU A 64 10.53 -0.87 -6.50
CA GLU A 64 10.73 0.57 -6.29
C GLU A 64 10.32 1.42 -7.50
N SER A 65 10.36 0.86 -8.71
CA SER A 65 9.91 1.50 -9.94
C SER A 65 8.41 1.30 -10.20
N ILE A 66 7.72 0.54 -9.35
CA ILE A 66 6.29 0.26 -9.45
C ILE A 66 5.55 1.08 -8.40
N ASP A 67 4.77 2.06 -8.86
CA ASP A 67 3.88 2.84 -8.02
C ASP A 67 2.48 2.20 -8.04
N VAL A 68 1.98 1.77 -6.88
CA VAL A 68 0.68 1.10 -6.79
C VAL A 68 -0.27 1.95 -5.95
N THR A 69 -1.31 2.47 -6.60
CA THR A 69 -2.37 3.26 -5.97
C THR A 69 -3.62 2.41 -5.79
N TYR A 70 -4.09 2.30 -4.55
CA TYR A 70 -5.33 1.60 -4.18
C TYR A 70 -6.43 2.62 -3.86
N PRO A 71 -7.71 2.29 -4.03
CA PRO A 71 -8.79 3.25 -3.82
C PRO A 71 -8.93 3.65 -2.34
N ASN A 72 -8.44 2.80 -1.42
CA ASN A 72 -8.38 3.07 0.01
C ASN A 72 -7.14 3.89 0.43
N ASP A 73 -6.13 3.99 -0.43
CA ASP A 73 -4.86 4.69 -0.15
C ASP A 73 -5.05 6.22 -0.17
N SER A 74 -5.94 6.69 -1.05
CA SER A 74 -6.31 8.09 -1.22
C SER A 74 -6.91 8.73 0.04
N LEU A 75 -7.37 7.91 1.01
CA LEU A 75 -8.09 8.36 2.19
C LEU A 75 -7.26 8.30 3.49
N GLY A 76 -6.00 7.85 3.43
CA GLY A 76 -5.14 7.92 4.61
C GLY A 76 -3.89 7.05 4.51
N SER A 77 -2.75 7.71 4.31
CA SER A 77 -1.50 7.39 5.02
C SER A 77 -1.05 5.91 5.02
N TYR A 78 -0.54 5.43 3.89
CA TYR A 78 0.47 4.36 3.91
C TYR A 78 1.85 5.02 4.05
N ASP A 79 2.32 5.14 5.29
CA ASP A 79 3.72 5.35 5.60
C ASP A 79 4.30 3.97 5.98
N PRO A 80 5.18 3.36 5.16
CA PRO A 80 5.79 2.08 5.49
C PRO A 80 6.83 2.15 6.63
N LEU A 81 7.10 3.35 7.16
CA LEU A 81 7.88 3.61 8.35
C LEU A 81 6.94 4.13 9.43
N GLY A 82 6.04 3.26 9.92
CA GLY A 82 5.33 3.54 11.16
C GLY A 82 6.34 4.05 12.20
N PRO A 83 6.09 5.18 12.89
CA PRO A 83 7.01 5.61 13.91
C PRO A 83 7.00 4.53 14.99
N SER A 84 8.04 3.70 14.96
CA SER A 84 8.38 2.76 16.04
C SER A 84 8.88 3.50 17.28
N ASP A 85 8.51 4.77 17.44
CA ASP A 85 8.73 5.51 18.67
C ASP A 85 7.59 5.15 19.63
N ALA A 86 7.70 3.92 20.13
CA ALA A 86 7.23 3.58 21.44
C ALA A 86 7.90 4.51 22.46
N LEU A 87 7.30 5.67 22.70
CA LEU A 87 7.53 6.45 23.91
C LEU A 87 6.18 6.76 24.57
N GLY A 88 5.62 5.73 25.19
CA GLY A 88 4.89 5.91 26.44
C GLY A 88 5.67 5.21 27.56
N PRO A 89 5.52 5.56 28.85
CA PRO A 89 4.93 6.77 29.45
C PRO A 89 5.94 7.48 30.39
N ASP A 90 6.06 8.82 30.35
CA ASP A 90 6.65 9.52 31.52
C ASP A 90 5.59 9.59 32.64
N ALA A 91 5.38 8.45 33.27
CA ALA A 91 4.94 8.36 34.64
C ALA A 91 6.21 8.36 35.50
N THR A 92 6.72 9.54 35.90
CA THR A 92 7.34 9.80 37.22
C THR A 92 7.94 11.22 37.27
N ARG A 93 7.15 12.19 37.74
CA ARG A 93 7.60 13.12 38.78
C ARG A 93 6.49 13.33 39.80
N VAL A 94 6.37 12.35 40.67
CA VAL A 94 5.82 12.51 42.02
C VAL A 94 6.62 13.57 42.81
N THR A 95 5.87 14.42 43.51
CA THR A 95 6.18 15.08 44.81
C THR A 95 7.38 16.03 44.91
N ARG A 96 7.08 17.34 45.11
CA ARG A 96 7.58 18.11 46.28
C ARG A 96 6.83 19.44 46.50
N GLU A 97 6.21 19.53 47.68
CA GLU A 97 6.10 20.71 48.58
C GLU A 97 5.20 21.88 48.13
N GLU A 98 3.98 22.04 48.65
CA GLU A 98 3.63 22.59 49.98
C GLU A 98 4.02 24.07 50.20
N THR A 99 2.98 24.91 50.32
CA THR A 99 2.82 26.00 51.30
C THR A 99 3.52 27.36 51.10
N ALA A 100 2.65 28.37 50.98
CA ALA A 100 2.75 29.77 51.43
C ALA A 100 3.76 30.73 50.78
N LYS A 101 3.23 31.82 50.19
CA LYS A 101 3.36 33.18 50.75
C LYS A 101 2.31 34.13 50.18
#